data_AF-U2U135-F1
#
_entry.id   AF-U2U135-F1
#
_cell.length_a   1.000
_cell.length_b   1.000
_cell.length_c   1.000
_cell.angle_alpha   90.00
_cell.angle_beta   90.00
_cell.angle_gamma   90.00
#
_symmetry.space_group_name_H-M   'P 1'
#
loop_
_entity.id
_entity.type
_entity.pdbx_description
1 polymer ?
#
loop_
_entity_poly.entity_id
_entity_poly.type
_entity_poly.pdbx_seq_one_letter_code
_entity_poly.pdbx_strand_id
1 'polypeptide(L)'
;MDKQSIRNIVYDCGHIRLPRLLEDRQKEVIFSYGDKDPNLGHAKRSIKKHYLKAEIKIWQGYGHCEEMTQNTEAYLTFVKEFLDSDLWNEKDKS
;
A
#
# COMPACT_ATOMS: atom_id res chain seq x y z
N MET A 1 -8.81 -30.07 7.36
CA MET A 1 -7.83 -28.96 7.47
C MET A 1 -7.06 -29.16 8.76
N ASP A 2 -5.76 -29.42 8.69
CA ASP A 2 -4.92 -29.64 9.88
C ASP A 2 -4.28 -28.33 10.40
N LYS A 3 -3.65 -28.39 11.57
CA LYS A 3 -2.99 -27.24 12.23
C LYS A 3 -1.89 -26.61 11.36
N GLN A 4 -1.16 -27.40 10.60
CA GLN A 4 -0.10 -26.89 9.72
C GLN A 4 -0.71 -26.13 8.54
N SER A 5 -1.77 -26.67 7.95
CA SER A 5 -2.53 -25.99 6.89
C SER A 5 -3.07 -24.63 7.35
N ILE A 6 -3.65 -24.54 8.55
CA ILE A 6 -4.12 -23.27 9.14
C ILE A 6 -2.95 -22.29 9.33
N ARG A 7 -1.80 -22.76 9.85
CA ARG A 7 -0.61 -21.90 10.02
C ARG A 7 -0.08 -21.37 8.70
N ASN A 8 -0.04 -22.19 7.66
CA ASN A 8 0.43 -21.79 6.34
C ASN A 8 -0.50 -20.72 5.75
N ILE A 9 -1.82 -20.89 5.86
CA ILE A 9 -2.79 -19.87 5.41
C ILE A 9 -2.59 -18.57 6.17
N VAL A 10 -2.50 -18.61 7.49
CA VAL A 10 -2.27 -17.40 8.31
C VAL A 10 -0.94 -16.73 7.95
N TYR A 11 0.11 -17.52 7.71
CA TYR A 11 1.41 -16.99 7.29
C TYR A 11 1.32 -16.32 5.92
N ASP A 12 0.76 -16.99 4.91
CA ASP A 12 0.68 -16.47 3.55
C ASP A 12 -0.26 -15.24 3.46
N CYS A 13 -1.35 -15.21 4.22
CA CYS A 13 -2.24 -14.05 4.30
C CYS A 13 -1.62 -12.87 5.08
N GLY A 14 -0.77 -13.14 6.08
CA GLY A 14 -0.17 -12.12 6.93
C GLY A 14 1.22 -11.63 6.49
N HIS A 15 1.86 -12.34 5.56
CA HIS A 15 3.24 -12.10 5.13
C HIS A 15 3.33 -11.77 3.64
N ILE A 16 3.06 -10.51 3.33
CA ILE A 16 3.28 -9.99 1.97
C ILE A 16 4.80 -10.00 1.71
N ARG A 17 5.22 -10.77 0.70
CA ARG A 17 6.59 -10.76 0.20
C ARG A 17 6.80 -9.51 -0.66
N LEU A 18 7.23 -8.44 0.00
CA LEU A 18 7.55 -7.18 -0.64
C LEU A 18 8.81 -7.34 -1.53
N PRO A 19 8.76 -6.97 -2.82
CA PRO A 19 9.93 -7.03 -3.70
C PRO A 19 11.05 -6.10 -3.18
N ARG A 20 12.31 -6.43 -3.45
CA ARG A 20 13.39 -5.49 -3.10
C ARG A 20 13.32 -4.28 -4.04
N LEU A 21 13.19 -3.07 -3.47
CA LEU A 21 13.22 -1.81 -4.21
C LEU A 21 14.45 -1.01 -3.85
N LEU A 22 15.09 -0.42 -4.87
CA LEU A 22 16.16 0.58 -4.68
C LEU A 22 15.58 1.83 -3.99
N GLU A 23 16.43 2.58 -3.28
CA GLU A 23 15.99 3.69 -2.43
C GLU A 23 15.32 4.83 -3.22
N ASP A 24 15.81 5.11 -4.42
CA ASP A 24 15.21 6.04 -5.37
C ASP A 24 13.79 5.60 -5.77
N ARG A 25 13.61 4.32 -6.08
CA ARG A 25 12.31 3.73 -6.41
C ARG A 25 11.33 3.71 -5.26
N GLN A 26 11.80 3.63 -4.02
CA GLN A 26 10.91 3.65 -2.85
C GLN A 26 10.14 4.97 -2.72
N LYS A 27 10.74 6.10 -3.12
CA LYS A 27 10.08 7.42 -3.09
C LYS A 27 8.89 7.51 -4.05
N GLU A 28 8.86 6.62 -5.05
CA GLU A 28 7.80 6.52 -6.05
C GLU A 28 6.68 5.57 -5.60
N VAL A 29 6.72 5.03 -4.38
CA VAL A 29 5.71 4.08 -3.89
C VAL A 29 4.84 4.72 -2.82
N ILE A 30 3.53 4.64 -3.03
CA ILE A 30 2.53 5.01 -2.02
C ILE A 30 1.73 3.77 -1.63
N PHE A 31 1.68 3.49 -0.33
CA PHE A 31 0.77 2.52 0.24
C PHE A 31 -0.51 3.21 0.72
N SER A 32 -1.66 2.80 0.18
CA SER A 32 -2.98 3.30 0.59
C SER A 32 -3.63 2.33 1.59
N TYR A 33 -4.14 2.85 2.70
CA TYR A 33 -4.91 2.09 3.68
C TYR A 33 -6.02 2.92 4.30
N GLY A 34 -7.13 2.27 4.67
CA GLY A 34 -8.11 2.83 5.59
C GLY A 34 -7.63 2.82 7.05
N ASP A 35 -8.06 3.77 7.86
CA ASP A 35 -7.74 3.85 9.29
C ASP A 35 -8.40 2.75 10.14
N LYS A 36 -9.51 2.18 9.66
CA LYS A 36 -10.23 1.07 10.29
C LYS A 36 -9.77 -0.30 9.79
N ASP A 37 -8.76 -0.36 8.90
CA ASP A 37 -8.19 -1.63 8.47
C ASP A 37 -7.51 -2.34 9.67
N PRO A 38 -7.94 -3.56 10.05
CA PRO A 38 -7.39 -4.30 11.18
C PRO A 38 -5.89 -4.59 11.04
N ASN A 39 -5.37 -4.61 9.81
CA ASN A 39 -3.97 -4.89 9.51
C ASN A 39 -3.10 -3.64 9.46
N LEU A 40 -3.66 -2.42 9.55
CA LEU A 40 -2.93 -1.17 9.35
C LEU A 40 -1.66 -1.06 10.21
N GLY A 41 -1.77 -1.43 11.49
CA GLY A 41 -0.64 -1.37 12.41
C GLY A 41 0.52 -2.28 12.00
N HIS A 42 0.20 -3.49 11.52
CA HIS A 42 1.19 -4.44 11.00
C HIS A 42 1.78 -3.97 9.68
N ALA A 43 0.94 -3.53 8.74
CA ALA A 43 1.35 -3.00 7.45
C ALA A 43 2.32 -1.82 7.62
N LYS A 44 1.98 -0.83 8.44
CA LYS A 44 2.86 0.33 8.73
C LYS A 44 4.25 -0.09 9.23
N ARG A 45 4.33 -1.06 10.14
CA ARG A 45 5.62 -1.56 10.64
C ARG A 45 6.41 -2.28 9.56
N SER A 46 5.74 -3.13 8.76
CA SER A 46 6.38 -3.86 7.67
C SER A 46 6.91 -2.91 6.59
N ILE A 47 6.09 -1.95 6.16
CA ILE A 47 6.47 -0.95 5.15
C ILE A 47 7.65 -0.14 5.63
N LYS A 48 7.62 0.42 6.85
CA LYS A 48 8.75 1.20 7.39
C LYS A 48 10.04 0.39 7.51
N LYS A 49 9.96 -0.93 7.68
CA LYS A 49 11.12 -1.82 7.74
C LYS A 49 11.72 -2.08 6.36
N HIS A 50 10.91 -2.20 5.32
CA HIS A 50 11.35 -2.61 3.98
C HIS A 50 11.54 -1.42 3.03
N TYR A 51 10.70 -0.40 3.14
CA TYR A 51 10.64 0.76 2.27
C TYR A 51 10.61 2.06 3.08
N LEU A 52 11.77 2.45 3.61
CA LEU A 52 11.93 3.63 4.47
C LEU A 52 11.52 4.94 3.81
N LYS A 53 11.58 5.01 2.47
CA LYS A 53 11.25 6.21 1.70
C LYS A 53 9.86 6.19 1.05
N ALA A 54 9.09 5.11 1.24
CA ALA A 54 7.73 5.03 0.71
C ALA A 54 6.77 5.89 1.52
N GLU A 55 5.78 6.46 0.84
CA GLU A 55 4.69 7.18 1.47
C GLU A 55 3.58 6.21 1.92
N ILE A 56 2.86 6.58 2.98
CA ILE A 56 1.67 5.87 3.43
C ILE A 56 0.51 6.85 3.53
N LYS A 57 -0.48 6.70 2.63
CA LYS A 57 -1.73 7.45 2.63
C LYS A 57 -2.75 6.74 3.52
N ILE A 58 -3.37 7.48 4.45
CA ILE A 58 -4.41 6.97 5.34
C ILE A 58 -5.76 7.63 5.04
N TRP A 59 -6.77 6.83 4.73
CA TRP A 59 -8.14 7.27 4.50
C TRP A 59 -8.95 7.14 5.80
N GLN A 60 -9.42 8.27 6.32
CA GLN A 60 -10.18 8.31 7.58
C GLN A 60 -11.60 7.78 7.39
N GLY A 61 -12.04 6.91 8.27
CA GLY A 61 -13.38 6.31 8.25
C GLY A 61 -13.51 5.00 7.45
N TYR A 62 -12.46 4.55 6.77
CA TYR A 62 -12.51 3.43 5.81
C TYR A 62 -11.80 2.18 6.35
N GLY A 63 -12.32 1.01 6.01
CA GLY A 63 -11.69 -0.30 6.20
C GLY A 63 -10.69 -0.66 5.10
N HIS A 64 -10.46 -1.97 4.90
CA HIS A 64 -9.52 -2.47 3.90
C HIS A 64 -10.04 -2.24 2.48
N CYS A 65 -9.38 -1.36 1.72
CA CYS A 65 -9.71 -1.00 0.34
C CYS A 65 -11.13 -0.40 0.14
N GLU A 66 -11.80 0.00 1.22
CA GLU A 66 -13.16 0.53 1.14
C GLU A 66 -13.20 1.91 0.49
N GLU A 67 -12.13 2.69 0.55
CA GLU A 67 -12.04 4.00 -0.09
C GLU A 67 -12.26 3.92 -1.60
N MET A 68 -11.80 2.83 -2.22
CA MET A 68 -11.88 2.63 -3.67
C MET A 68 -13.32 2.45 -4.15
N THR A 69 -14.15 1.81 -3.32
CA THR A 69 -15.52 1.40 -3.68
C THR A 69 -16.57 2.35 -3.13
N GLN A 70 -16.34 2.93 -1.95
CA GLN A 70 -17.29 3.83 -1.30
C GLN A 70 -17.06 5.30 -1.69
N ASN A 71 -15.85 5.67 -2.11
CA ASN A 71 -15.51 7.02 -2.55
C ASN A 71 -14.59 7.00 -3.77
N THR A 72 -15.08 6.36 -4.82
CA THR A 72 -14.33 6.14 -6.07
C THR A 72 -13.83 7.44 -6.69
N GLU A 73 -14.61 8.53 -6.64
CA GLU A 73 -14.17 9.82 -7.21
C GLU A 73 -12.96 10.38 -6.48
N ALA A 74 -12.97 10.43 -5.14
CA ALA A 74 -11.82 10.92 -4.37
C ALA A 74 -10.60 10.00 -4.56
N TYR A 75 -10.81 8.69 -4.61
CA TYR A 75 -9.74 7.74 -4.88
C TYR A 75 -9.13 7.93 -6.27
N LEU A 76 -9.95 8.10 -7.31
CA LEU A 76 -9.49 8.35 -8.68
C LEU A 76 -8.76 9.68 -8.80
N THR A 77 -9.23 10.73 -8.12
CA THR A 77 -8.51 12.01 -8.06
C THR A 77 -7.13 11.85 -7.43
N PHE A 78 -7.04 11.16 -6.29
CA PHE A 78 -5.76 10.83 -5.65
C PHE A 78 -4.81 10.07 -6.60
N VAL A 79 -5.32 9.06 -7.32
CA VAL A 79 -4.50 8.30 -8.28
C VAL A 79 -4.03 9.18 -9.42
N LYS A 80 -4.88 10.06 -9.96
CA LYS A 80 -4.51 11.01 -11.03
C LYS A 80 -3.43 11.98 -10.55
N GLU A 81 -3.62 12.62 -9.40
CA GLU A 81 -2.64 13.54 -8.82
C GLU A 81 -1.28 12.87 -8.60
N PHE A 82 -1.29 11.59 -8.18
CA PHE A 82 -0.06 10.82 -8.05
C PHE A 82 0.61 10.56 -9.41
N LEU A 83 -0.15 10.18 -10.43
CA LEU A 83 0.37 9.95 -11.79
C LEU A 83 0.81 11.24 -12.48
N ASP A 84 0.16 12.35 -12.19
CA ASP A 84 0.49 13.68 -12.74
C ASP A 84 1.62 14.37 -11.95
N SER A 85 2.07 13.78 -10.85
CA SER A 85 3.24 14.28 -10.13
C SER A 85 4.50 14.17 -11.00
N ASP A 86 5.44 15.10 -10.80
CA ASP A 86 6.72 15.13 -11.54
C ASP A 86 7.49 13.79 -11.48
N LEU A 87 7.20 12.94 -10.47
CA LEU A 87 7.77 11.60 -10.29
C LEU A 87 7.43 10.61 -11.42
N TRP A 88 6.28 10.78 -12.07
CA TRP A 88 5.83 9.91 -13.17
C TRP A 88 5.96 10.58 -14.55
N ASN A 89 5.83 11.90 -14.62
CA ASN A 89 5.94 12.67 -15.87
C ASN A 89 7.36 12.73 -16.47
N GLU A 90 8.42 12.47 -15.70
CA GLU A 90 9.79 12.34 -16.25
C GLU A 90 10.01 11.01 -17.00
N LYS A 91 9.18 9.99 -16.79
CA LYS A 91 9.39 8.65 -17.37
C LYS A 91 8.80 8.44 -18.76
N ASP A 92 7.82 9.24 -19.16
CA ASP A 92 7.25 9.20 -20.52
C ASP A 92 8.08 9.99 -21.55
N LYS A 93 9.24 10.54 -21.14
CA LYS A 93 10.16 11.29 -22.01
C LYS A 93 11.44 10.52 -22.39
N SER A 94 11.57 9.24 -22.03
CA SER A 94 12.74 8.41 -22.40
C SER A 94 12.39 7.27 -23.35
#